data_AF-A0A4R1K3C3-F1
#
_entry.id   AF-A0A4R1K3C3-F1
#
_cell.length_a   1.000
_cell.length_b   1.000
_cell.length_c   1.000
_cell.angle_alpha   90.00
_cell.angle_beta   90.00
_cell.angle_gamma   90.00
#
_symmetry.space_group_name_H-M   'P 1'
#
loop_
_entity.id
_entity.type
_entity.pdbx_description
1 polymer ?
#
loop_
_entity_poly.entity_id
_entity_poly.type
_entity_poly.pdbx_seq_one_letter_code
_entity_poly.pdbx_strand_id
1 'polypeptide(L)'
;MKMKILLSFLLVTSFSGYCANYSPEALEKRWAICEYQASPNTEQIKCYTHLIKRIKQLRAQNKKDLTLQLLLAINLASLAGVDDAPDPLKLIRQAKDLIEHVISINPSTLDSASYVMLGALYYRAPGWPISFGDNKKAAKYLKKAISIHPNNLTTLYFFADFLAQQGHKKQAITYLKRALTLKISPAHIIAETGRKKDIKKLLKKLES
;
A
#
# COMPACT_ATOMS: atom_id res chain seq x y z
N MET A 1 -52.55 12.04 51.88
CA MET A 1 -51.64 10.88 51.78
C MET A 1 -50.88 11.00 50.47
N LYS A 2 -49.57 11.33 50.51
CA LYS A 2 -48.73 11.64 49.33
C LYS A 2 -48.24 10.33 48.70
N MET A 3 -48.64 10.03 47.46
CA MET A 3 -48.13 8.86 46.72
C MET A 3 -47.05 9.30 45.73
N LYS A 4 -45.86 8.74 45.93
CA LYS A 4 -44.59 9.10 45.29
C LYS A 4 -44.56 8.58 43.84
N ILE A 5 -44.17 9.45 42.91
CA ILE A 5 -43.83 9.13 41.53
C ILE A 5 -42.52 8.34 41.54
N LEU A 6 -42.54 7.08 41.06
CA LEU A 6 -41.32 6.33 40.77
C LEU A 6 -40.71 6.86 39.47
N LEU A 7 -39.64 7.65 39.58
CA LEU A 7 -38.74 7.94 38.46
C LEU A 7 -37.91 6.69 38.17
N SER A 8 -38.21 6.01 37.06
CA SER A 8 -37.36 5.01 36.45
C SER A 8 -36.11 5.67 35.86
N PHE A 9 -34.94 5.42 36.46
CA PHE A 9 -33.63 5.80 35.94
C PHE A 9 -33.34 5.02 34.65
N LEU A 10 -33.49 5.69 33.50
CA LEU A 10 -32.88 5.25 32.25
C LEU A 10 -31.36 5.50 32.33
N LEU A 11 -30.59 4.45 32.62
CA LEU A 11 -29.15 4.46 32.39
C LEU A 11 -28.92 4.54 30.88
N VAL A 12 -28.82 5.76 30.36
CA VAL A 12 -28.18 6.01 29.08
C VAL A 12 -26.70 5.73 29.30
N THR A 13 -26.28 4.50 29.08
CA THR A 13 -24.87 4.20 28.90
C THR A 13 -24.44 4.90 27.63
N SER A 14 -23.87 6.09 27.77
CA SER A 14 -23.13 6.76 26.72
C SER A 14 -22.06 5.80 26.25
N PHE A 15 -22.31 5.17 25.10
CA PHE A 15 -21.29 4.40 24.39
C PHE A 15 -20.29 5.41 23.86
N SER A 16 -19.32 5.78 24.71
CA SER A 16 -18.10 6.45 24.29
C SER A 16 -17.39 5.47 23.37
N GLY A 17 -17.74 5.48 22.09
CA GLY A 17 -16.98 4.80 21.07
C GLY A 17 -15.56 5.32 21.18
N TYR A 18 -14.67 4.53 21.77
CA TYR A 18 -13.23 4.72 21.64
C TYR A 18 -12.92 4.52 20.15
N CYS A 19 -13.11 5.57 19.35
CA CYS A 19 -12.40 5.68 18.08
C CYS A 19 -10.93 5.72 18.47
N ALA A 20 -10.23 4.60 18.27
CA ALA A 20 -8.78 4.57 18.45
C ALA A 20 -8.19 5.58 17.46
N ASN A 21 -7.82 6.76 17.96
CA ASN A 21 -7.20 7.81 17.16
C ASN A 21 -5.88 7.26 16.60
N TYR A 22 -5.85 6.96 15.31
CA TYR A 22 -4.64 6.64 14.56
C TYR A 22 -4.54 7.60 13.37
N SER A 23 -3.32 7.86 12.91
CA SER A 23 -3.08 8.66 11.71
C SER A 23 -2.60 7.72 10.58
N PRO A 24 -3.30 7.67 9.44
CA PRO A 24 -2.82 6.98 8.24
C PRO A 24 -1.41 7.44 7.84
N GLU A 25 -1.13 8.74 7.93
CA GLU A 25 0.15 9.36 7.58
C GLU A 25 1.29 8.83 8.47
N ALA A 26 1.01 8.60 9.75
CA ALA A 26 1.98 8.00 10.67
C ALA A 26 2.30 6.54 10.30
N LEU A 27 1.32 5.77 9.83
CA LEU A 27 1.51 4.40 9.36
C LEU A 27 2.26 4.37 8.02
N GLU A 28 1.94 5.27 7.09
CA GLU A 28 2.67 5.44 5.83
C GLU A 28 4.12 5.85 6.05
N LYS A 29 4.37 6.79 6.97
CA LYS A 29 5.73 7.18 7.36
C LYS A 29 6.48 5.99 7.96
N ARG A 30 5.83 5.17 8.79
CA ARG A 30 6.46 3.97 9.35
C ARG A 30 6.76 2.91 8.30
N TRP A 31 5.88 2.72 7.32
CA TRP A 31 6.14 1.89 6.15
C TRP A 31 7.39 2.39 5.41
N ALA A 32 7.50 3.69 5.16
CA ALA A 32 8.64 4.27 4.46
C ALA A 32 9.97 4.08 5.21
N ILE A 33 9.94 4.10 6.55
CA ILE A 33 11.10 3.76 7.39
C ILE A 33 11.49 2.29 7.20
N CYS A 34 10.52 1.37 7.23
CA CYS A 34 10.81 -0.06 7.00
C CYS A 34 11.35 -0.31 5.58
N GLU A 35 10.80 0.35 4.56
CA GLU A 35 11.21 0.16 3.16
C GLU A 35 12.61 0.72 2.89
N TYR A 36 12.90 1.93 3.38
CA TYR A 36 14.05 2.71 2.89
C TYR A 36 15.14 2.99 3.92
N GLN A 37 14.89 2.74 5.20
CA GLN A 37 15.85 3.07 6.27
C GLN A 37 16.21 1.87 7.15
N ALA A 38 15.39 0.82 7.19
CA ALA A 38 15.75 -0.40 7.90
C ALA A 38 16.90 -1.13 7.19
N SER A 39 17.79 -1.74 7.98
CA SER A 39 18.80 -2.64 7.43
C SER A 39 18.12 -3.83 6.73
N PRO A 40 18.64 -4.30 5.58
CA PRO A 40 18.02 -5.37 4.81
C PRO A 40 17.78 -6.67 5.60
N ASN A 41 16.90 -7.51 5.07
CA ASN A 41 16.58 -8.85 5.56
C ASN A 41 16.05 -8.82 6.99
N THR A 42 16.77 -9.38 7.97
CA THR A 42 16.30 -9.59 9.34
C THR A 42 15.66 -8.35 9.99
N GLU A 43 16.30 -7.19 9.94
CA GLU A 43 15.76 -5.98 10.58
C GLU A 43 14.59 -5.38 9.80
N GLN A 44 14.61 -5.47 8.47
CA GLN A 44 13.49 -5.07 7.62
C GLN A 44 12.26 -5.96 7.84
N ILE A 45 12.44 -7.29 7.92
CA ILE A 45 11.38 -8.26 8.25
C ILE A 45 10.79 -7.96 9.62
N LYS A 46 11.63 -7.71 10.64
CA LYS A 46 11.17 -7.32 11.98
C LYS A 46 10.36 -6.02 11.94
N CYS A 47 10.84 -5.01 11.21
CA CYS A 47 10.15 -3.72 11.06
C CYS A 47 8.74 -3.91 10.48
N TYR A 48 8.62 -4.64 9.36
CA TYR A 48 7.34 -4.92 8.73
C TYR A 48 6.43 -5.77 9.60
N THR A 49 6.96 -6.82 10.23
CA THR A 49 6.17 -7.70 11.12
C THR A 49 5.54 -6.90 12.26
N HIS A 50 6.29 -5.98 12.86
CA HIS A 50 5.78 -5.11 13.93
C HIS A 50 4.67 -4.17 13.41
N LEU A 51 4.89 -3.54 12.26
CA LEU A 51 3.92 -2.63 11.65
C LEU A 51 2.63 -3.36 11.22
N ILE A 52 2.75 -4.53 10.59
CA ILE A 52 1.61 -5.38 10.21
C ILE A 52 0.79 -5.77 11.45
N LYS A 53 1.45 -6.16 12.55
CA LYS A 53 0.78 -6.49 13.82
C LYS A 53 -0.01 -5.29 14.34
N ARG A 54 0.58 -4.09 14.32
CA ARG A 54 -0.09 -2.85 14.75
C ARG A 54 -1.30 -2.51 13.89
N ILE A 55 -1.18 -2.60 12.56
CA ILE A 55 -2.30 -2.31 11.64
C ILE A 55 -3.43 -3.32 11.85
N LYS A 56 -3.12 -4.61 12.06
CA LYS A 56 -4.14 -5.63 12.36
C LYS A 56 -4.92 -5.32 13.66
N GLN A 57 -4.24 -4.85 14.71
CA GLN A 57 -4.90 -4.42 15.95
C GLN A 57 -5.84 -3.23 15.72
N LEU A 58 -5.39 -2.22 14.96
CA LEU A 58 -6.21 -1.06 14.62
C LEU A 58 -7.44 -1.46 13.78
N ARG A 59 -7.29 -2.38 12.83
CA ARG A 59 -8.41 -2.91 12.02
C ARG A 59 -9.43 -3.68 12.86
N ALA A 60 -9.00 -4.40 13.89
CA ALA A 60 -9.92 -5.11 14.76
C ALA A 60 -10.90 -4.15 15.47
N GLN A 61 -10.42 -2.94 15.76
CA GLN A 61 -11.18 -1.84 16.38
C GLN A 61 -11.94 -1.00 15.34
N ASN A 62 -11.45 -0.95 14.09
CA ASN A 62 -11.98 -0.11 13.02
C ASN A 62 -12.32 -0.95 11.77
N LYS A 63 -13.21 -1.95 11.92
CA LYS A 63 -13.43 -3.01 10.91
C LYS A 63 -13.84 -2.52 9.51
N LYS A 64 -14.49 -1.36 9.42
CA LYS A 64 -14.98 -0.77 8.16
C LYS A 64 -13.98 0.19 7.50
N ASP A 65 -12.84 0.42 8.14
CA ASP A 65 -11.84 1.36 7.65
C ASP A 65 -11.03 0.74 6.49
N LEU A 66 -11.34 1.20 5.28
CA LEU A 66 -10.68 0.76 4.05
C LEU A 66 -9.24 1.25 3.94
N THR A 67 -8.90 2.37 4.57
CA THR A 67 -7.53 2.90 4.59
C THR A 67 -6.62 1.96 5.37
N LEU A 68 -7.02 1.52 6.57
CA LEU A 68 -6.25 0.51 7.31
C LEU A 68 -6.15 -0.81 6.56
N GLN A 69 -7.20 -1.20 5.83
CA GLN A 69 -7.19 -2.40 5.00
C GLN A 69 -6.16 -2.29 3.88
N LEU A 70 -6.14 -1.18 3.16
CA LEU A 70 -5.17 -0.94 2.09
C LEU A 70 -3.73 -0.85 2.64
N LEU A 71 -3.52 -0.15 3.74
CA LEU A 71 -2.21 -0.07 4.40
C LEU A 71 -1.73 -1.44 4.87
N LEU A 72 -2.61 -2.30 5.38
CA LEU A 72 -2.26 -3.68 5.70
C LEU A 72 -1.79 -4.42 4.44
N ALA A 73 -2.52 -4.31 3.34
CA ALA A 73 -2.18 -4.98 2.10
C ALA A 73 -0.83 -4.52 1.54
N ILE A 74 -0.56 -3.21 1.54
CA ILE A 74 0.71 -2.63 1.13
C ILE A 74 1.86 -3.20 1.95
N ASN A 75 1.71 -3.24 3.29
CA ASN A 75 2.76 -3.77 4.16
C ASN A 75 2.98 -5.28 4.01
N LEU A 76 1.92 -6.05 3.74
CA LEU A 76 2.04 -7.48 3.42
C LEU A 76 2.79 -7.68 2.09
N ALA A 77 2.45 -6.91 1.06
CA ALA A 77 3.12 -6.97 -0.24
C ALA A 77 4.59 -6.54 -0.15
N SER A 78 4.89 -5.48 0.61
CA SER A 78 6.27 -5.04 0.86
C SER A 78 7.08 -6.09 1.61
N LEU A 79 6.54 -6.68 2.68
CA LEU A 79 7.22 -7.77 3.40
C LEU A 79 7.53 -8.94 2.47
N ALA A 80 6.59 -9.32 1.60
CA ALA A 80 6.79 -10.42 0.65
C ALA A 80 7.93 -10.18 -0.35
N GLY A 81 8.34 -8.92 -0.56
CA GLY A 81 9.44 -8.54 -1.44
C GLY A 81 10.81 -8.47 -0.76
N VAL A 82 10.87 -8.69 0.56
CA VAL A 82 12.14 -8.76 1.29
C VAL A 82 12.74 -10.16 1.10
N ASP A 83 14.06 -10.22 0.89
CA ASP A 83 14.77 -11.51 0.85
C ASP A 83 14.57 -12.26 2.18
N ASP A 84 14.41 -13.59 2.10
CA ASP A 84 14.12 -14.47 3.23
C ASP A 84 12.80 -14.19 3.98
N ALA A 85 11.87 -13.44 3.38
CA ALA A 85 10.55 -13.22 3.96
C ALA A 85 9.79 -14.55 4.18
N PRO A 86 9.07 -14.71 5.30
CA PRO A 86 8.30 -15.91 5.57
C PRO A 86 7.05 -15.97 4.68
N ASP A 87 6.85 -17.11 4.02
CA ASP A 87 5.68 -17.41 3.17
C ASP A 87 5.28 -16.29 2.18
N PRO A 88 6.18 -15.80 1.31
CA PRO A 88 5.93 -14.63 0.46
C PRO A 88 4.71 -14.81 -0.45
N LEU A 89 4.46 -16.04 -0.94
CA LEU A 89 3.28 -16.37 -1.75
C LEU A 89 1.96 -16.19 -0.97
N LYS A 90 1.95 -16.51 0.33
CA LYS A 90 0.77 -16.31 1.19
C LYS A 90 0.54 -14.82 1.44
N LEU A 91 1.60 -14.06 1.66
CA LEU A 91 1.54 -12.62 1.88
C LEU A 91 0.99 -11.87 0.67
N ILE A 92 1.48 -12.16 -0.55
CA ILE A 92 0.97 -11.50 -1.77
C ILE A 92 -0.48 -11.87 -2.08
N ARG A 93 -0.93 -13.10 -1.76
CA ARG A 93 -2.34 -13.50 -1.90
C ARG A 93 -3.23 -12.71 -0.94
N GLN A 94 -2.85 -12.62 0.33
CA GLN A 94 -3.60 -11.80 1.31
C GLN A 94 -3.64 -10.32 0.89
N ALA A 95 -2.52 -9.78 0.42
CA ALA A 95 -2.47 -8.41 -0.08
C ALA A 95 -3.43 -8.21 -1.26
N LYS A 96 -3.41 -9.11 -2.25
CA LYS A 96 -4.31 -9.07 -3.40
C LYS A 96 -5.78 -9.04 -2.95
N ASP A 97 -6.19 -9.99 -2.11
CA ASP A 97 -7.59 -10.12 -1.68
C ASP A 97 -8.06 -8.88 -0.91
N LEU A 98 -7.20 -8.31 -0.05
CA LEU A 98 -7.51 -7.07 0.67
C LEU A 98 -7.65 -5.88 -0.28
N ILE A 99 -6.80 -5.76 -1.30
CA ILE A 99 -6.86 -4.66 -2.28
C ILE A 99 -8.09 -4.81 -3.18
N GLU A 100 -8.39 -6.02 -3.66
CA GLU A 100 -9.58 -6.30 -4.47
C GLU A 100 -10.86 -5.92 -3.73
N HIS A 101 -10.94 -6.19 -2.42
CA HIS A 101 -12.06 -5.74 -1.59
C HIS A 101 -12.08 -4.22 -1.37
N VAL A 102 -10.92 -3.54 -1.25
CA VAL A 102 -10.92 -2.06 -1.17
C VAL A 102 -11.48 -1.47 -2.46
N ILE A 103 -11.06 -1.98 -3.62
CA ILE A 103 -11.52 -1.52 -4.93
C ILE A 103 -13.03 -1.75 -5.11
N SER A 104 -13.58 -2.86 -4.60
CA SER A 104 -15.01 -3.14 -4.75
C SER A 104 -15.91 -2.22 -3.91
N ILE A 105 -15.40 -1.68 -2.80
CA ILE A 105 -16.17 -0.78 -1.90
C ILE A 105 -15.91 0.69 -2.21
N ASN A 106 -14.64 1.12 -2.25
CA ASN A 106 -14.27 2.49 -2.57
C ASN A 106 -12.92 2.53 -3.31
N PRO A 107 -12.93 2.54 -4.65
CA PRO A 107 -11.71 2.54 -5.46
C PRO A 107 -10.87 3.81 -5.31
N SER A 108 -11.42 4.89 -4.75
CA SER A 108 -10.71 6.15 -4.50
C SER A 108 -9.94 6.17 -3.18
N THR A 109 -10.02 5.11 -2.36
CA THR A 109 -9.29 4.99 -1.08
C THR A 109 -7.80 5.25 -1.28
N LEU A 110 -7.25 6.17 -0.46
CA LEU A 110 -5.84 6.57 -0.45
C LEU A 110 -5.37 7.02 -1.84
N ASP A 111 -6.04 8.01 -2.41
CA ASP A 111 -5.75 8.56 -3.74
C ASP A 111 -5.63 7.48 -4.82
N SER A 112 -6.60 6.55 -4.83
CA SER A 112 -6.67 5.43 -5.77
C SER A 112 -5.41 4.56 -5.83
N ALA A 113 -4.57 4.55 -4.79
CA ALA A 113 -3.32 3.77 -4.75
C ALA A 113 -3.57 2.27 -4.92
N SER A 114 -4.78 1.80 -4.60
CA SER A 114 -5.19 0.41 -4.79
C SER A 114 -4.96 -0.11 -6.21
N TYR A 115 -5.18 0.71 -7.25
CA TYR A 115 -4.93 0.28 -8.63
C TYR A 115 -3.44 0.09 -8.93
N VAL A 116 -2.58 0.98 -8.40
CA VAL A 116 -1.12 0.84 -8.56
C VAL A 116 -0.64 -0.43 -7.86
N MET A 117 -1.08 -0.64 -6.62
CA MET A 117 -0.65 -1.78 -5.80
C MET A 117 -1.13 -3.10 -6.39
N LEU A 118 -2.39 -3.18 -6.83
CA LEU A 118 -2.92 -4.39 -7.46
C LEU A 118 -2.22 -4.68 -8.79
N GLY A 119 -2.02 -3.65 -9.61
CA GLY A 119 -1.26 -3.77 -10.85
C GLY A 119 0.16 -4.29 -10.62
N ALA A 120 0.83 -3.76 -9.59
CA ALA A 120 2.17 -4.20 -9.18
C ALA A 120 2.22 -5.67 -8.75
N LEU A 121 1.25 -6.11 -7.94
CA LEU A 121 1.15 -7.52 -7.56
C LEU A 121 0.96 -8.42 -8.77
N TYR A 122 0.14 -8.03 -9.74
CA TYR A 122 -0.13 -8.86 -10.92
C TYR A 122 1.09 -9.07 -11.84
N TYR A 123 1.98 -8.09 -12.03
CA TYR A 123 3.17 -8.32 -12.87
C TYR A 123 4.38 -8.88 -12.11
N ARG A 124 4.42 -8.72 -10.78
CA ARG A 124 5.53 -9.22 -9.94
C ARG A 124 5.30 -10.62 -9.39
N ALA A 125 4.06 -11.06 -9.25
CA ALA A 125 3.75 -12.40 -8.78
C ALA A 125 4.08 -13.44 -9.87
N PRO A 126 4.51 -14.67 -9.48
CA PRO A 126 4.55 -15.80 -10.41
C PRO A 126 3.19 -16.05 -11.07
N GLY A 127 3.20 -16.47 -12.32
CA GLY A 127 1.98 -16.88 -13.03
C GLY A 127 1.42 -18.22 -12.55
N TRP A 128 0.36 -18.67 -13.21
CA TRP A 128 -0.20 -20.01 -13.03
C TRP A 128 0.84 -21.09 -13.43
N PRO A 129 0.94 -22.23 -12.72
CA PRO A 129 0.09 -22.67 -11.60
C PRO A 129 0.56 -22.24 -10.20
N ILE A 130 1.68 -21.50 -10.10
CA ILE A 130 2.33 -21.19 -8.82
C ILE A 130 1.55 -20.11 -8.06
N SER A 131 1.11 -19.06 -8.75
CA SER A 131 0.36 -17.95 -8.16
C SER A 131 -0.54 -17.28 -9.22
N PHE A 132 -0.90 -16.02 -9.00
CA PHE A 132 -1.93 -15.29 -9.75
C PHE A 132 -1.39 -14.26 -10.75
N GLY A 133 -0.07 -14.25 -11.00
CA GLY A 133 0.56 -13.29 -11.90
C GLY A 133 -0.11 -13.26 -13.28
N ASP A 134 -0.40 -12.05 -13.77
CA ASP A 134 -1.12 -11.80 -15.02
C ASP A 134 -0.78 -10.39 -15.56
N ASN A 135 0.07 -10.34 -16.59
CA ASN A 135 0.50 -9.08 -17.20
C ASN A 135 -0.64 -8.31 -17.89
N LYS A 136 -1.72 -8.99 -18.33
CA LYS A 136 -2.88 -8.32 -18.93
C LYS A 136 -3.66 -7.56 -17.85
N LYS A 137 -3.87 -8.20 -16.69
CA LYS A 137 -4.47 -7.53 -15.52
C LYS A 137 -3.59 -6.42 -14.99
N ALA A 138 -2.28 -6.64 -14.89
CA ALA A 138 -1.32 -5.60 -14.49
C ALA A 138 -1.43 -4.37 -15.40
N ALA A 139 -1.40 -4.56 -16.72
CA ALA A 139 -1.55 -3.48 -17.70
C ALA A 139 -2.88 -2.72 -17.51
N LYS A 140 -4.00 -3.43 -17.32
CA LYS A 140 -5.32 -2.82 -17.08
C LYS A 140 -5.30 -1.90 -15.86
N TYR A 141 -4.79 -2.38 -14.73
CA TYR A 141 -4.80 -1.61 -13.48
C TYR A 141 -3.80 -0.46 -13.49
N LEU A 142 -2.59 -0.65 -14.01
CA LEU A 142 -1.60 0.43 -14.07
C LEU A 142 -1.98 1.53 -15.07
N LYS A 143 -2.60 1.17 -16.21
CA LYS A 143 -3.19 2.16 -17.14
C LYS A 143 -4.31 2.96 -16.47
N LYS A 144 -5.16 2.31 -15.67
CA LYS A 144 -6.19 3.00 -14.89
C LYS A 144 -5.53 3.95 -13.87
N ALA A 145 -4.54 3.49 -13.11
CA ALA A 145 -3.87 4.31 -12.12
C ALA A 145 -3.22 5.57 -12.73
N ILE A 146 -2.45 5.44 -13.81
CA ILE A 146 -1.80 6.59 -14.45
C ILE A 146 -2.79 7.55 -15.12
N SER A 147 -3.96 7.07 -15.54
CA SER A 147 -5.03 7.95 -16.04
C SER A 147 -5.64 8.82 -14.95
N ILE A 148 -5.70 8.33 -13.71
CA ILE A 148 -6.27 9.06 -12.56
C ILE A 148 -5.21 10.01 -11.98
N HIS A 149 -3.99 9.51 -11.74
CA HIS A 149 -2.91 10.26 -11.11
C HIS A 149 -1.66 10.33 -12.00
N PRO A 150 -1.69 11.08 -13.12
CA PRO A 150 -0.60 11.09 -14.11
C PRO A 150 0.71 11.72 -13.58
N ASN A 151 0.64 12.47 -12.49
CA ASN A 151 1.79 13.14 -11.85
C ASN A 151 2.10 12.59 -10.44
N ASN A 152 1.72 11.35 -10.14
CA ASN A 152 2.06 10.70 -8.88
C ASN A 152 3.36 9.87 -9.03
N LEU A 153 4.32 10.08 -8.12
CA LEU A 153 5.65 9.46 -8.18
C LEU A 153 5.59 7.93 -8.19
N THR A 154 4.82 7.36 -7.28
CA THR A 154 4.66 5.91 -7.14
C THR A 154 3.99 5.32 -8.39
N THR A 155 2.95 5.97 -8.90
CA THR A 155 2.24 5.56 -10.12
C THR A 155 3.16 5.54 -11.34
N LEU A 156 3.93 6.63 -11.55
CA LEU A 156 4.89 6.71 -12.64
C LEU A 156 5.98 5.64 -12.54
N TYR A 157 6.49 5.39 -11.33
CA TYR A 157 7.50 4.35 -11.10
C TYR A 157 6.97 2.95 -11.44
N PHE A 158 5.84 2.53 -10.87
CA PHE A 158 5.30 1.18 -11.09
C PHE A 158 4.84 0.97 -12.54
N PHE A 159 4.31 2.00 -13.20
CA PHE A 159 4.01 1.91 -14.63
C PHE A 159 5.27 1.76 -15.48
N ALA A 160 6.33 2.52 -15.17
CA ALA A 160 7.60 2.40 -15.87
C ALA A 160 8.31 1.06 -15.62
N ASP A 161 8.29 0.56 -14.39
CA ASP A 161 8.84 -0.75 -14.03
C ASP A 161 8.11 -1.87 -14.76
N PHE A 162 6.77 -1.82 -14.82
CA PHE A 162 5.98 -2.73 -15.65
C PHE A 162 6.39 -2.66 -17.12
N LEU A 163 6.44 -1.45 -17.71
CA LEU A 163 6.86 -1.27 -19.10
C LEU A 163 8.24 -1.85 -19.37
N ALA A 164 9.19 -1.65 -18.45
CA ALA A 164 10.54 -2.20 -18.56
C ALA A 164 10.52 -3.73 -18.58
N GLN A 165 9.75 -4.37 -17.70
CA GLN A 165 9.61 -5.82 -17.66
C GLN A 165 8.90 -6.41 -18.89
N GLN A 166 8.04 -5.63 -19.54
CA GLN A 166 7.42 -6.02 -20.82
C GLN A 166 8.30 -5.72 -22.05
N GLY A 167 9.54 -5.27 -21.86
CA GLY A 167 10.47 -4.97 -22.96
C GLY A 167 10.28 -3.58 -23.59
N HIS A 168 9.37 -2.75 -23.08
CA HIS A 168 9.14 -1.39 -23.55
C HIS A 168 10.14 -0.38 -22.94
N LYS A 169 11.44 -0.67 -23.08
CA LYS A 169 12.57 0.06 -22.48
C LYS A 169 12.50 1.58 -22.72
N LYS A 170 12.25 2.02 -23.96
CA LYS A 170 12.18 3.46 -24.32
C LYS A 170 11.07 4.18 -23.55
N GLN A 171 9.88 3.60 -23.48
CA GLN A 171 8.74 4.20 -22.77
C GLN A 171 8.98 4.24 -21.26
N ALA A 172 9.54 3.16 -20.70
CA ALA A 172 9.90 3.11 -19.29
C ALA A 172 10.85 4.27 -18.91
N ILE A 173 11.90 4.50 -19.69
CA ILE A 173 12.84 5.61 -19.49
C ILE A 173 12.12 6.97 -19.49
N THR A 174 11.20 7.21 -20.42
CA THR A 174 10.41 8.46 -20.48
C THR A 174 9.64 8.69 -19.18
N TYR A 175 8.93 7.69 -18.67
CA TYR A 175 8.17 7.81 -17.42
C TYR A 175 9.06 7.95 -16.19
N LEU A 176 10.21 7.27 -16.12
CA LEU A 176 11.19 7.41 -15.04
C LEU A 176 11.79 8.82 -15.00
N LYS A 177 12.16 9.38 -16.16
CA LYS A 177 12.68 10.75 -16.26
C LYS A 177 11.63 11.77 -15.81
N ARG A 178 10.37 11.61 -16.22
CA ARG A 178 9.24 12.42 -15.72
C ARG A 178 9.06 12.29 -14.22
N ALA A 179 9.16 11.09 -13.66
CA ALA A 179 9.04 10.87 -12.22
C ALA A 179 10.11 11.65 -11.41
N LEU A 180 11.33 11.76 -11.95
CA LEU A 180 12.42 12.51 -11.30
C LEU A 180 12.19 14.03 -11.25
N THR A 181 11.38 14.60 -12.15
CA THR A 181 11.09 16.05 -12.15
C THR A 181 10.05 16.46 -11.11
N LEU A 182 9.30 15.52 -10.53
CA LEU A 182 8.30 15.82 -9.52
C LEU A 182 8.93 16.37 -8.24
N LYS A 183 8.34 17.41 -7.64
CA LYS A 183 8.79 17.94 -6.34
C LYS A 183 8.48 16.94 -5.23
N ILE A 184 9.38 16.83 -4.26
CA ILE A 184 9.14 15.99 -3.09
C ILE A 184 8.20 16.72 -2.13
N SER A 185 7.15 16.06 -1.69
CA SER A 185 6.24 16.53 -0.64
C SER A 185 6.90 16.40 0.73
N PRO A 186 6.91 17.46 1.58
CA PRO A 186 7.40 17.37 2.95
C PRO A 186 6.72 16.27 3.77
N ALA A 187 5.44 16.01 3.52
CA ALA A 187 4.67 14.97 4.21
C ALA A 187 5.16 13.54 3.89
N HIS A 188 5.77 13.34 2.71
CA HIS A 188 6.22 12.02 2.23
C HIS A 188 7.72 11.97 1.94
N ILE A 189 8.52 12.84 2.56
CA ILE A 189 9.95 13.02 2.29
C ILE A 189 10.75 11.70 2.29
N ILE A 190 10.49 10.79 3.24
CA ILE A 190 11.20 9.50 3.34
C ILE A 190 10.84 8.61 2.15
N ALA A 191 9.54 8.43 1.90
CA ALA A 191 9.02 7.56 0.85
C ALA A 191 9.44 8.04 -0.54
N GLU A 192 9.29 9.33 -0.82
CA GLU A 192 9.57 9.88 -2.15
C GLU A 192 11.07 10.01 -2.42
N THR A 193 11.88 10.32 -1.40
CA THR A 193 13.35 10.26 -1.54
C THR A 193 13.81 8.84 -1.84
N GLY A 194 13.30 7.85 -1.11
CA GLY A 194 13.56 6.43 -1.35
C GLY A 194 13.14 6.01 -2.76
N ARG A 195 11.91 6.32 -3.16
CA ARG A 195 11.38 5.99 -4.49
C ARG A 195 12.18 6.65 -5.62
N LYS A 196 12.68 7.88 -5.44
CA LYS A 196 13.59 8.50 -6.41
C LYS A 196 14.94 7.79 -6.51
N LYS A 197 15.44 7.17 -5.45
CA LYS A 197 16.64 6.29 -5.53
C LYS A 197 16.32 5.03 -6.33
N ASP A 198 15.16 4.39 -6.11
CA ASP A 198 14.71 3.23 -6.90
C ASP A 198 14.62 3.58 -8.39
N ILE A 199 14.02 4.73 -8.71
CA ILE A 199 13.89 5.25 -10.08
C ILE A 199 15.28 5.41 -10.72
N LYS A 200 16.23 6.03 -10.02
CA LYS A 200 17.61 6.20 -10.54
C LYS A 200 18.30 4.86 -10.77
N LYS A 201 18.11 3.88 -9.87
CA LYS A 201 18.67 2.53 -10.03
C LYS A 201 18.11 1.82 -11.25
N LEU A 202 16.79 1.84 -11.43
CA LEU A 202 16.14 1.26 -12.60
C LEU A 202 16.55 1.98 -13.88
N LEU A 203 16.58 3.31 -13.87
CA LEU A 203 17.02 4.11 -15.02
C LEU A 203 18.45 3.74 -15.45
N LYS A 204 19.39 3.64 -14.50
CA LYS A 204 20.77 3.21 -14.78
C LYS A 204 20.81 1.83 -15.45
N LYS A 205 20.04 0.85 -14.95
CA LYS A 205 19.93 -0.49 -15.55
C LYS A 205 19.35 -0.46 -16.97
N LEU A 206 18.43 0.47 -17.24
CA LEU A 206 17.82 0.66 -18.56
C LEU A 206 18.65 1.57 -19.47
N GLU A 207 19.72 2.20 -19.03
CA GLU A 207 20.58 3.02 -19.89
C GLU A 207 21.92 2.34 -20.18
N SER A 208 22.29 1.32 -19.38
CA SER A 208 23.24 0.28 -19.78
C SER A 208 22.67 -0.62 -20.88
#